data_AF-A0A661C7S7-F1
#
_entry.id   AF-A0A661C7S7-F1
#
_cell.length_a   1.000
_cell.length_b   1.000
_cell.length_c   1.000
_cell.angle_alpha   90.00
_cell.angle_beta   90.00
_cell.angle_gamma   90.00
#
_symmetry.space_group_name_H-M   'P 1'
#
loop_
_entity.id
_entity.type
_entity.pdbx_description
1 polymer ?
#
loop_
_entity_poly.entity_id
_entity_poly.type
_entity_poly.pdbx_seq_one_letter_code
_entity_poly.pdbx_strand_id
1 'polypeptide(L)' 'TGSKQHFPDADLLLNASKLNIGIEIMDTGAACRSYNILLQEGRNVAAALLMIE' A
#
# COMPACT_ATOMS: atom_id res chain seq x y z
N THR A 1 -2.61 -6.45 2.24
CA THR A 1 -3.93 -7.00 1.89
C THR A 1 -4.30 -8.08 2.87
N GLY A 2 -4.19 -7.79 4.18
CA GLY A 2 -4.48 -8.74 5.26
C GLY A 2 -3.22 -9.48 5.69
N SER A 3 -3.39 -10.71 6.18
CA SER A 3 -2.30 -11.55 6.69
C SER A 3 -1.35 -12.06 5.61
N LYS A 4 -1.75 -12.00 4.34
CA LYS A 4 -0.94 -12.38 3.18
C LYS A 4 -1.04 -11.34 2.08
N GLN A 5 -0.01 -11.24 1.24
CA GLN A 5 -0.04 -10.43 0.03
C GLN A 5 -0.96 -11.06 -1.02
N HIS A 6 -1.89 -10.25 -1.50
CA HIS A 6 -2.79 -10.50 -2.62
C HIS A 6 -2.71 -9.33 -3.59
N PHE A 7 -2.45 -9.62 -4.86
CA PHE A 7 -2.40 -8.61 -5.91
C PHE A 7 -3.81 -8.24 -6.38
N PRO A 8 -4.09 -6.95 -6.61
CA PRO A 8 -5.34 -6.51 -7.19
C PRO A 8 -5.37 -6.76 -8.71
N ASP A 9 -6.55 -6.60 -9.31
CA ASP A 9 -6.70 -6.61 -10.76
C ASP A 9 -5.92 -5.46 -11.42
N ALA A 10 -5.48 -5.69 -12.65
CA ALA A 10 -4.65 -4.76 -13.41
C ALA A 10 -5.31 -3.38 -13.60
N ASP A 11 -6.64 -3.34 -13.68
CA ASP A 11 -7.40 -2.09 -13.85
C ASP A 11 -7.19 -1.12 -12.68
N LEU A 12 -7.08 -1.63 -11.45
CA LEU A 12 -6.82 -0.80 -10.27
C LEU A 12 -5.45 -0.11 -10.39
N LEU A 13 -4.42 -0.89 -10.74
CA LEU A 13 -3.05 -0.40 -10.87
C LEU A 13 -2.93 0.61 -12.02
N LEU A 14 -3.58 0.33 -13.15
CA LEU A 14 -3.60 1.23 -14.29
C LEU A 14 -4.28 2.56 -13.95
N ASN A 15 -5.40 2.53 -13.24
CA ASN A 15 -6.11 3.73 -12.83
C ASN A 15 -5.30 4.58 -11.84
N ALA A 16 -4.62 3.95 -10.88
CA ALA A 16 -3.72 4.65 -9.97
C ALA A 16 -2.53 5.29 -10.71
N SER A 17 -1.93 4.57 -11.66
CA SER A 17 -0.84 5.08 -12.49
C SER A 17 -1.26 6.30 -13.32
N LYS A 18 -2.46 6.30 -13.91
CA LYS A 18 -3.03 7.47 -14.61
C LYS A 18 -3.17 8.71 -13.72
N LEU A 19 -3.34 8.51 -12.42
CA LEU A 19 -3.40 9.58 -11.41
C LEU A 19 -2.00 9.94 -10.85
N ASN A 20 -0.93 9.36 -11.37
CA ASN A 20 0.44 9.48 -10.85
C ASN A 20 0.58 9.04 -9.37
N ILE A 21 -0.21 8.05 -8.96
CA ILE A 21 -0.16 7.47 -7.62
C ILE A 21 0.57 6.12 -7.70
N GLY A 22 1.75 6.05 -7.10
CA GLY A 22 2.47 4.78 -6.93
C GLY A 22 1.79 3.92 -5.86
N ILE A 23 1.51 2.65 -6.18
CA ILE A 23 0.91 1.69 -5.26
C ILE A 23 1.87 0.52 -5.05
N GLU A 24 2.17 0.24 -3.79
CA GLU A 24 2.90 -0.95 -3.35
C GLU A 24 1.92 -1.92 -2.69
N ILE A 25 2.01 -3.21 -3.03
CA ILE A 25 1.12 -4.24 -2.51
C ILE A 25 1.90 -5.09 -1.50
N MET A 26 1.41 -5.18 -0.26
CA MET A 26 2.09 -5.90 0.84
C MET A 26 1.05 -6.60 1.72
N ASP A 27 1.45 -7.52 2.61
CA ASP A 27 0.63 -7.86 3.79
C ASP A 27 0.50 -6.64 4.74
N THR A 28 -0.48 -6.66 5.65
CA THR A 28 -0.76 -5.53 6.55
C THR A 28 0.44 -5.20 7.45
N GLY A 29 1.15 -6.21 7.97
CA GLY A 29 2.29 -5.99 8.86
C GLY A 29 3.45 -5.30 8.16
N ALA A 30 3.77 -5.73 6.93
CA ALA A 30 4.77 -5.07 6.09
C ALA A 30 4.36 -3.65 5.71
N ALA A 31 3.10 -3.43 5.32
CA ALA A 31 2.59 -2.10 4.97
C ALA A 31 2.74 -1.10 6.14
N CYS A 32 2.44 -1.50 7.38
CA CYS A 32 2.62 -0.65 8.56
C CYS A 32 4.08 -0.22 8.76
N ARG A 33 5.04 -1.14 8.59
CA ARG A 33 6.47 -0.83 8.74
C ARG A 33 6.94 0.15 7.66
N SER A 34 6.60 -0.11 6.40
CA SER A 34 6.95 0.77 5.28
C SER A 34 6.30 2.14 5.41
N TYR A 35 5.02 2.19 5.80
CA TYR A 35 4.32 3.46 6.06
C TYR A 35 5.06 4.31 7.09
N ASN A 36 5.44 3.72 8.24
CA ASN A 36 6.15 4.45 9.29
C ASN A 36 7.49 5.02 8.81
N ILE A 37 8.26 4.25 8.03
CA ILE A 37 9.52 4.73 7.45
C ILE A 37 9.25 5.92 6.52
N LEU A 38 8.34 5.77 5.56
CA LEU A 38 8.02 6.82 4.59
C LEU A 38 7.44 8.09 5.25
N LEU A 39 6.65 7.90 6.31
CA LEU A 39 6.11 8.99 7.11
C LEU A 39 7.22 9.75 7.83
N GLN A 40 8.18 9.03 8.45
CA GLN A 40 9.33 9.64 9.12
C GLN A 40 10.26 10.38 8.16
N GLU A 41 10.36 9.92 6.92
CA GLU A 41 11.06 10.63 5.84
C GLU A 41 10.33 11.90 5.36
N GLY A 42 9.12 12.19 5.86
CA GLY A 42 8.33 13.35 5.47
C GLY A 42 7.69 13.23 4.07
N ARG A 43 7.54 12.00 3.56
CA ARG A 43 6.95 11.77 2.23
C ARG A 43 5.43 11.89 2.29
N ASN A 44 4.83 12.29 1.17
CA ASN A 44 3.39 12.24 1.00
C ASN A 44 2.95 10.77 0.80
N VAL A 45 2.58 10.11 1.89
CA VAL A 45 2.28 8.67 1.93
C VAL A 45 0.92 8.41 2.57
N ALA A 46 0.20 7.43 2.02
CA ALA A 46 -1.04 6.90 2.59
C ALA A 46 -0.98 5.37 2.64
N ALA A 47 -1.73 4.75 3.56
CA ALA A 47 -1.82 3.31 3.68
C ALA A 47 -3.28 2.86 3.79
N ALA A 48 -3.67 1.85 3.01
CA ALA A 48 -4.94 1.15 3.13
C ALA A 48 -4.70 -0.19 3.84
N LEU A 49 -5.18 -0.32 5.07
CA LEU A 49 -4.88 -1.44 5.95
C LEU A 49 -6.14 -2.31 6.14
N LEU A 50 -5.96 -3.62 6.05
CA LEU A 50 -6.99 -4.59 6.40
C LEU A 50 -6.69 -5.16 7.78
N MET A 51 -7.73 -5.30 8.61
CA MET A 51 -7.64 -5.93 9.92
C MET A 51 -7.11 -7.37 9.75
N ILE A 52 -6.20 -7.76 10.65
CA ILE A 52 -5.68 -9.10 10.78
C ILE A 52 -5.94 -9.55 12.22
N GLU A 53 -6.23 -10.84 12.41
CA GLU A 53 -6.29 -11.47 13.75
C GLU A 53 -4.88 -11.65 14.33
#